data_AF-A0A7R8W7B5-F1
#
_entry.id   AF-A0A7R8W7B5-F1
#
_cell.length_a   1.000
_cell.length_b   1.000
_cell.length_c   1.000
_cell.angle_alpha   90.00
_cell.angle_beta   90.00
_cell.angle_gamma   90.00
#
_symmetry.space_group_name_H-M   'P 1'
#
loop_
_entity.id
_entity.type
_entity.pdbx_description
1 polymer ?
#
loop_
_entity_poly.entity_id
_entity_poly.type
_entity_poly.pdbx_seq_one_letter_code
_entity_poly.pdbx_strand_id
1 'polypeptide(L)'
;MLDLSGVILPLTTPFAPGTENIDYAALEENVTKYNAIGFSGYFVNGSTGEFPYLTGEERIKCLQTVKRVSNIPVLACIALEGLLRTSEAIVRVAQEGADLAVILTPHYFWYFVNGSTGEFPYLTGEERIKCLQTVKRVSNIPVLACIALEGLLRTSEAIVRVAQEGADLAVILTPHYFCASTSNQAQIEFFKAVADSSPIPVMIYSNPSSTHYDIPVEVVVELSKHCTIVGFKDSSGNVDKLRELVQKTDSARFQVFSGTEAILYPAVLAGCAGAVSGMAGFLGKKICELYRLSKAGSSPEAEKLQSTLKEMGDIRARNASSLSGVCPPLPTPFDEDGNVDYRALDFNMHKWNEIPFGAYLVLGSNGEACLLTQEEKLLVMEFIRGKTDRFILAGAGCESTRETISVCKMVAGVGADAVLVVTPSFYKNAMTDHALINHYTQVADASPVPVYLYNNPTYTGIEISIPAITVLSEHHNIHGMKESVPNIARIAETIHRTKTKSFNVYSGSASFMLPAALLGAKGSIQALGAVLGREVCQLNELIESQKWEEAADLQKVLVAPNMAVTQRFGVPGLKHMMDVLHYAGGPPRPPLRTLTIHEREKVEKEFEEIANWNRF
;
A
#
# COMPACT_ATOMS: atom_id res chain seq x y z
N MET A 1 16.86 3.20 43.05
CA MET A 1 17.02 3.75 41.68
C MET A 1 18.46 3.55 41.29
N LEU A 2 18.72 3.09 40.06
CA LEU A 2 20.08 3.14 39.49
C LEU A 2 20.53 4.61 39.47
N ASP A 3 21.73 4.91 39.95
CA ASP A 3 22.33 6.24 39.81
C ASP A 3 22.94 6.37 38.42
N LEU A 4 22.40 7.26 37.58
CA LEU A 4 22.85 7.49 36.20
C LEU A 4 23.76 8.72 36.07
N SER A 5 24.38 9.18 37.16
CA SER A 5 25.30 10.31 37.12
C SER A 5 26.67 9.91 36.53
N GLY A 6 27.17 10.71 35.58
CA GLY A 6 28.50 10.56 34.97
C GLY A 6 28.48 10.41 33.45
N VAL A 7 29.51 9.76 32.89
CA VAL A 7 29.70 9.64 31.43
C VAL A 7 29.35 8.22 30.97
N ILE A 8 28.29 8.11 30.15
CA ILE A 8 27.88 6.85 29.50
C ILE A 8 28.48 6.81 28.10
N LEU A 9 29.27 5.79 27.79
CA LEU A 9 29.91 5.64 26.48
C LEU A 9 29.00 4.87 25.51
N PRO A 10 28.57 5.48 24.38
CA PRO A 10 27.97 4.73 23.27
C PRO A 10 29.01 3.85 22.61
N LEU A 11 28.79 2.54 22.60
CA LEU A 11 29.72 1.56 22.02
C LEU A 11 29.48 1.39 20.52
N THR A 12 30.57 1.37 19.75
CA THR A 12 30.57 0.92 18.36
C THR A 12 30.57 -0.61 18.28
N THR A 13 29.98 -1.16 17.22
CA THR A 13 30.00 -2.61 16.97
C THR A 13 31.12 -2.90 15.96
N PRO A 14 32.24 -3.52 16.36
CA PRO A 14 33.31 -3.85 15.43
C PRO A 14 32.92 -5.04 14.54
N PHE A 15 33.28 -4.98 13.26
CA PHE A 15 33.05 -6.03 12.28
C PHE A 15 34.37 -6.60 11.77
N ALA A 16 34.40 -7.90 11.48
CA ALA A 16 35.58 -8.56 10.95
C ALA A 16 35.89 -8.05 9.52
N PRO A 17 37.16 -7.67 9.21
CA PRO A 17 37.51 -7.04 7.95
C PRO A 17 37.03 -7.81 6.71
N GLY A 18 36.34 -7.12 5.80
CA GLY A 18 35.83 -7.70 4.55
C GLY A 18 34.60 -8.60 4.72
N THR A 19 33.94 -8.57 5.88
CA THR A 19 32.72 -9.34 6.16
C THR A 19 31.68 -8.48 6.90
N GLU A 20 30.43 -8.95 6.94
CA GLU A 20 29.37 -8.36 7.78
C GLU A 20 29.27 -9.02 9.17
N ASN A 21 30.21 -9.92 9.51
CA ASN A 21 30.20 -10.61 10.80
C ASN A 21 30.76 -9.69 11.89
N ILE A 22 30.08 -9.66 13.04
CA ILE A 22 30.56 -8.93 14.23
C ILE A 22 31.82 -9.59 14.79
N ASP A 23 32.85 -8.77 15.03
CA ASP A 23 34.06 -9.18 15.73
C ASP A 23 33.87 -9.04 17.25
N TYR A 24 33.28 -10.07 17.86
CA TYR A 24 33.02 -10.07 19.31
C TYR A 24 34.31 -10.00 20.15
N ALA A 25 35.45 -10.49 19.64
CA ALA A 25 36.72 -10.42 20.35
C ALA A 25 37.24 -8.98 20.39
N ALA A 26 37.14 -8.25 19.28
CA ALA A 26 37.45 -6.82 19.24
C ALA A 26 36.50 -6.00 20.13
N LEU A 27 35.21 -6.35 20.17
CA LEU A 27 34.25 -5.70 21.08
C LEU A 27 34.65 -5.92 22.55
N GLU A 28 35.02 -7.16 22.91
CA GLU A 28 35.49 -7.52 24.25
C GLU A 28 36.78 -6.77 24.63
N GLU A 29 37.75 -6.69 23.72
CA GLU A 29 39.01 -5.97 23.92
C GLU A 29 38.77 -4.47 24.12
N ASN A 30 37.88 -3.87 23.32
CA ASN A 30 37.53 -2.46 23.42
C ASN A 30 36.88 -2.13 24.77
N VAL A 31 35.89 -2.92 25.21
CA VAL A 31 35.24 -2.72 26.51
C VAL A 31 36.24 -2.91 27.65
N THR A 32 37.13 -3.89 27.56
CA THR A 32 38.20 -4.12 28.55
C THR A 32 39.10 -2.90 28.69
N LYS A 33 39.49 -2.27 27.59
CA LYS A 33 40.26 -1.01 27.59
C LYS A 33 39.45 0.15 28.17
N TYR A 34 38.16 0.26 27.80
CA TYR A 34 37.29 1.34 28.28
C TYR A 34 37.00 1.26 29.79
N ASN A 35 37.00 0.06 30.36
CA ASN A 35 36.85 -0.11 31.81
C ASN A 35 37.96 0.61 32.61
N ALA A 36 39.17 0.74 32.04
CA ALA A 36 40.28 1.44 32.69
C ALA A 36 40.15 2.98 32.63
N ILE A 37 39.25 3.52 31.81
CA ILE A 37 39.04 4.97 31.61
C ILE A 37 38.09 5.55 32.67
N GLY A 38 37.21 4.73 33.26
CA GLY A 38 36.31 5.14 34.34
C GLY A 38 34.95 5.68 33.86
N PHE A 39 34.40 5.14 32.76
CA PHE A 39 33.02 5.44 32.36
C PHE A 39 32.02 4.96 33.42
N SER A 40 30.89 5.68 33.51
CA SER A 40 29.81 5.40 34.46
C SER A 40 28.77 4.44 33.92
N GLY A 41 28.81 4.13 32.61
CA GLY A 41 28.00 3.10 31.97
C GLY A 41 28.32 2.94 30.48
N TYR A 42 27.77 1.89 29.87
CA TYR A 42 27.85 1.65 28.43
C TYR A 42 26.48 1.69 27.79
N PHE A 43 26.38 2.29 26.59
CA PHE A 43 25.18 2.23 25.76
C PHE A 43 25.45 1.36 24.54
N VAL A 44 24.86 0.17 24.53
CA VAL A 44 25.02 -0.83 23.46
C VAL A 44 23.87 -0.76 22.47
N ASN A 45 24.18 -1.07 21.21
CA ASN A 45 23.19 -1.12 20.14
C ASN A 45 22.49 0.24 19.91
N GLY A 46 23.15 1.36 20.24
CA GLY A 46 22.71 2.69 19.81
C GLY A 46 22.89 2.90 18.31
N SER A 47 22.58 4.09 17.80
CA SER A 47 22.88 4.47 16.41
C SER A 47 24.39 4.34 16.09
N THR A 48 25.24 4.72 17.05
CA THR A 48 26.71 4.52 17.01
C THR A 48 27.10 3.04 17.04
N GLY A 49 26.26 2.18 17.61
CA GLY A 49 26.43 0.73 17.62
C GLY A 49 25.79 0.03 16.42
N GLU A 50 25.40 0.77 15.39
CA GLU A 50 24.93 0.27 14.10
C GLU A 50 23.72 -0.67 14.19
N PHE A 51 22.86 -0.44 15.19
CA PHE A 51 21.71 -1.29 15.48
C PHE A 51 20.75 -1.60 14.32
N PRO A 52 20.53 -0.71 13.31
CA PRO A 52 19.64 -1.05 12.19
C PRO A 52 20.14 -2.24 11.38
N TYR A 53 21.45 -2.49 11.39
CA TYR A 53 22.10 -3.53 10.60
C TYR A 53 22.28 -4.84 11.38
N LEU A 54 21.99 -4.84 12.68
CA LEU A 54 22.11 -6.02 13.53
C LEU A 54 20.77 -6.75 13.62
N THR A 55 20.80 -8.08 13.47
CA THR A 55 19.67 -8.96 13.77
C THR A 55 19.33 -8.95 15.27
N GLY A 56 18.15 -9.44 15.64
CA GLY A 56 17.75 -9.54 17.05
C GLY A 56 18.75 -10.35 17.90
N GLU A 57 19.23 -11.47 17.37
CA GLU A 57 20.20 -12.35 18.04
C GLU A 57 21.58 -11.71 18.18
N GLU A 58 22.04 -10.99 17.17
CA GLU A 58 23.30 -10.23 17.23
C GLU A 58 23.25 -9.13 18.28
N ARG A 59 22.11 -8.45 18.43
CA ARG A 59 21.94 -7.44 19.48
C ARG A 59 22.06 -8.05 20.87
N ILE A 60 21.48 -9.22 21.08
CA ILE A 60 21.61 -9.96 22.34
C ILE A 60 23.06 -10.39 22.59
N LYS A 61 23.76 -10.92 21.58
CA LYS A 61 25.16 -11.33 21.73
C LYS A 61 26.09 -10.14 22.04
N CYS A 62 25.86 -8.97 21.44
CA CYS A 62 26.61 -7.76 21.77
C CYS A 62 26.41 -7.37 23.24
N LEU A 63 25.16 -7.34 23.72
CA LEU A 63 24.84 -7.09 25.13
C LEU A 63 25.56 -8.08 26.06
N GLN A 64 25.44 -9.38 25.78
CA GLN A 64 26.08 -10.44 26.56
C GLN A 64 27.61 -10.32 26.58
N THR A 65 28.21 -9.92 25.46
CA THR A 65 29.67 -9.72 25.35
C THR A 65 30.12 -8.58 26.26
N VAL A 66 29.41 -7.44 26.24
CA VAL A 66 29.74 -6.27 27.08
C VAL A 66 29.53 -6.58 28.57
N LYS A 67 28.46 -7.28 28.95
CA LYS A 67 28.19 -7.69 30.34
C LYS A 67 29.19 -8.71 30.88
N ARG A 68 29.79 -9.52 30.02
CA ARG A 68 30.78 -10.53 30.43
C ARG A 68 32.08 -9.91 30.95
N VAL A 69 32.49 -8.80 30.34
CA VAL A 69 33.76 -8.14 30.64
C VAL A 69 33.63 -6.81 31.34
N SER A 70 32.42 -6.41 31.73
CA SER A 70 32.22 -5.21 32.53
C SER A 70 31.13 -5.35 33.59
N ASN A 71 31.41 -4.79 34.77
CA ASN A 71 30.50 -4.73 35.90
C ASN A 71 29.82 -3.35 36.05
N ILE A 72 30.06 -2.40 35.14
CA ILE A 72 29.38 -1.10 35.14
C ILE A 72 28.03 -1.20 34.42
N PRO A 73 27.06 -0.31 34.71
CA PRO A 73 25.73 -0.37 34.09
C PRO A 73 25.74 -0.39 32.56
N VAL A 74 24.96 -1.29 31.95
CA VAL A 74 24.78 -1.40 30.51
C VAL A 74 23.35 -1.06 30.11
N LEU A 75 23.22 -0.03 29.27
CA LEU A 75 21.99 0.44 28.66
C LEU A 75 21.84 -0.23 27.30
N ALA A 76 20.77 -0.99 27.09
CA ALA A 76 20.48 -1.64 25.81
C ALA A 76 19.46 -0.83 25.00
N CYS A 77 19.82 -0.42 23.78
CA CYS A 77 18.90 0.23 22.88
C CYS A 77 17.84 -0.74 22.34
N ILE A 78 16.58 -0.34 22.39
CA ILE A 78 15.45 -1.06 21.82
C ILE A 78 14.72 -0.09 20.88
N ALA A 79 15.13 -0.13 19.63
CA ALA A 79 14.54 0.65 18.54
C ALA A 79 13.85 -0.32 17.56
N LEU A 80 12.79 -0.96 18.05
CA LEU A 80 11.91 -1.81 17.27
C LEU A 80 10.60 -1.07 16.99
N GLU A 81 10.04 -1.29 15.81
CA GLU A 81 8.71 -0.81 15.45
C GLU A 81 7.65 -1.78 16.00
N GLY A 82 6.67 -1.24 16.71
CA GLY A 82 5.56 -2.00 17.30
C GLY A 82 5.73 -2.28 18.80
N LEU A 83 4.63 -2.13 19.54
CA LEU A 83 4.58 -2.27 20.99
C LEU A 83 4.93 -3.70 21.45
N LEU A 84 4.41 -4.73 20.77
CA LEU A 84 4.65 -6.13 21.12
C LEU A 84 6.14 -6.47 20.99
N ARG A 85 6.73 -6.18 19.83
CA ARG A 85 8.16 -6.41 19.56
C ARG A 85 9.06 -5.63 20.51
N THR A 86 8.71 -4.38 20.80
CA THR A 86 9.43 -3.57 21.79
C THR A 86 9.31 -4.16 23.20
N SER A 87 8.13 -4.62 23.61
CA SER A 87 7.89 -5.22 24.93
C SER A 87 8.60 -6.56 25.09
N GLU A 88 8.53 -7.43 24.09
CA GLU A 88 9.26 -8.70 24.03
C GLU A 88 10.76 -8.47 24.10
N ALA A 89 11.27 -7.48 23.35
CA ALA A 89 12.68 -7.11 23.39
C ALA A 89 13.09 -6.52 24.74
N ILE A 90 12.25 -5.72 25.40
CA ILE A 90 12.51 -5.21 26.76
C ILE A 90 12.68 -6.38 27.73
N VAL A 91 11.75 -7.33 27.70
CA VAL A 91 11.82 -8.54 28.55
C VAL A 91 13.07 -9.34 28.21
N ARG A 92 13.38 -9.51 26.93
CA ARG A 92 14.54 -10.27 26.46
C ARG A 92 15.85 -9.62 26.92
N VAL A 93 16.07 -8.33 26.68
CA VAL A 93 17.33 -7.68 27.10
C VAL A 93 17.47 -7.61 28.62
N ALA A 94 16.36 -7.52 29.36
CA ALA A 94 16.39 -7.58 30.81
C ALA A 94 16.79 -8.99 31.31
N GLN A 95 16.26 -10.06 30.70
CA GLN A 95 16.67 -11.43 31.01
C GLN A 95 18.16 -11.68 30.71
N GLU A 96 18.68 -11.02 29.68
CA GLU A 96 20.08 -11.13 29.24
C GLU A 96 21.02 -10.16 29.96
N GLY A 97 20.54 -9.44 30.97
CA GLY A 97 21.35 -8.69 31.93
C GLY A 97 21.55 -7.21 31.63
N ALA A 98 20.76 -6.60 30.75
CA ALA A 98 20.73 -5.14 30.62
C ALA A 98 20.23 -4.49 31.92
N ASP A 99 20.95 -3.46 32.39
CA ASP A 99 20.60 -2.74 33.62
C ASP A 99 19.47 -1.73 33.36
N LEU A 100 19.37 -1.24 32.12
CA LEU A 100 18.31 -0.36 31.62
C LEU A 100 18.01 -0.64 30.14
N ALA A 101 16.73 -0.57 29.77
CA ALA A 101 16.30 -0.52 28.38
C ALA A 101 16.14 0.94 27.95
N VAL A 102 16.84 1.34 26.88
CA VAL A 102 16.67 2.64 26.24
C VAL A 102 15.77 2.45 25.04
N ILE A 103 14.50 2.79 25.21
CA ILE A 103 13.51 2.76 24.14
C ILE A 103 13.58 4.05 23.32
N LEU A 104 13.41 3.95 22.01
CA LEU A 104 13.14 5.13 21.20
C LEU A 104 11.71 5.60 21.52
N THR A 105 11.55 6.83 22.02
CA THR A 105 10.23 7.37 22.33
C THR A 105 9.47 7.72 21.04
N PRO A 106 8.23 7.25 20.87
CA PRO A 106 7.34 7.77 19.84
C PRO A 106 6.99 9.23 20.19
N HIS A 107 7.32 10.19 19.33
CA HIS A 107 7.10 11.62 19.60
C HIS A 107 5.68 12.07 19.20
N TYR A 108 4.67 12.08 20.08
CA TYR A 108 3.34 12.64 19.74
C TYR A 108 2.65 13.52 20.79
N PHE A 109 1.73 14.34 20.28
CA PHE A 109 0.75 15.16 20.99
C PHE A 109 -0.56 14.35 21.10
N TRP A 110 -1.06 14.14 22.32
CA TRP A 110 -2.28 13.41 22.71
C TRP A 110 -2.29 11.93 22.26
N TYR A 111 -2.30 11.00 23.20
CA TYR A 111 -2.20 9.58 22.84
C TYR A 111 -3.57 9.06 22.41
N PHE A 112 -3.74 8.79 21.11
CA PHE A 112 -4.90 8.06 20.60
C PHE A 112 -4.59 6.55 20.59
N VAL A 113 -5.09 5.84 21.60
CA VAL A 113 -4.78 4.41 21.82
C VAL A 113 -5.90 3.55 21.25
N ASN A 114 -5.56 2.40 20.67
CA ASN A 114 -6.49 1.46 20.05
C ASN A 114 -7.25 2.01 18.82
N GLY A 115 -6.69 3.00 18.11
CA GLY A 115 -7.20 3.42 16.81
C GLY A 115 -6.96 2.36 15.71
N SER A 116 -7.43 2.60 14.48
CA SER A 116 -7.25 1.67 13.34
C SER A 116 -5.77 1.33 13.07
N THR A 117 -4.88 2.33 13.15
CA THR A 117 -3.41 2.15 13.04
C THR A 117 -2.80 1.49 14.29
N GLY A 118 -3.55 1.39 15.38
CA GLY A 118 -3.17 0.68 16.60
C GLY A 118 -3.70 -0.75 16.67
N GLU A 119 -4.14 -1.31 15.53
CA GLU A 119 -4.48 -2.73 15.36
C GLU A 119 -5.57 -3.25 16.31
N PHE A 120 -6.48 -2.37 16.75
CA PHE A 120 -7.53 -2.74 17.70
C PHE A 120 -8.34 -4.01 17.37
N PRO A 121 -8.64 -4.37 16.10
CA PRO A 121 -9.41 -5.57 15.79
C PRO A 121 -8.72 -6.86 16.26
N TYR A 122 -7.39 -6.84 16.38
CA TYR A 122 -6.58 -8.00 16.76
C TYR A 122 -6.28 -8.07 18.26
N LEU A 123 -6.60 -7.00 19.00
CA LEU A 123 -6.38 -6.94 20.45
C LEU A 123 -7.63 -7.39 21.22
N THR A 124 -7.42 -8.24 22.21
CA THR A 124 -8.43 -8.58 23.22
C THR A 124 -8.79 -7.35 24.08
N GLY A 125 -9.92 -7.42 24.79
CA GLY A 125 -10.33 -6.35 25.72
C GLY A 125 -9.25 -6.03 26.76
N GLU A 126 -8.61 -7.04 27.33
CA GLU A 126 -7.56 -6.85 28.35
C GLU A 126 -6.26 -6.30 27.74
N GLU A 127 -5.88 -6.69 26.53
CA GLU A 127 -4.73 -6.10 25.84
C GLU A 127 -4.95 -4.62 25.54
N ARG A 128 -6.16 -4.23 25.12
CA ARG A 128 -6.54 -2.83 24.91
C ARG A 128 -6.42 -1.99 26.19
N ILE A 129 -6.75 -2.57 27.35
CA ILE A 129 -6.59 -1.93 28.65
C ILE A 129 -5.11 -1.82 29.04
N LYS A 130 -4.31 -2.87 28.83
CA LYS A 130 -2.86 -2.80 29.08
C LYS A 130 -2.18 -1.73 28.22
N CYS A 131 -2.59 -1.55 26.97
CA CYS A 131 -2.11 -0.46 26.11
C CYS A 131 -2.41 0.91 26.73
N LEU A 132 -3.66 1.13 27.16
CA LEU A 132 -4.09 2.37 27.82
C LEU A 132 -3.29 2.65 29.10
N GLN A 133 -3.21 1.67 30.00
CA GLN A 133 -2.46 1.77 31.26
C GLN A 133 -0.98 2.09 31.02
N THR A 134 -0.38 1.44 30.02
CA THR A 134 1.02 1.66 29.66
C THR A 134 1.25 3.11 29.23
N VAL A 135 0.36 3.64 28.39
CA VAL A 135 0.42 5.03 27.92
C VAL A 135 0.22 6.01 29.07
N LYS A 136 -0.78 5.80 29.93
CA LYS A 136 -1.01 6.67 31.11
C LYS A 136 0.15 6.65 32.09
N ARG A 137 0.86 5.51 32.23
CA ARG A 137 2.03 5.40 33.10
C ARG A 137 3.22 6.23 32.59
N VAL A 138 3.38 6.35 31.27
CA VAL A 138 4.55 7.00 30.67
C VAL A 138 4.28 8.41 30.15
N SER A 139 3.03 8.88 30.22
CA SER A 139 2.68 10.22 29.76
C SER A 139 1.68 10.96 30.64
N ASN A 140 1.93 12.26 30.76
CA ASN A 140 1.05 13.24 31.39
C ASN A 140 0.15 13.98 30.39
N ILE A 141 0.16 13.60 29.11
CA ILE A 141 -0.70 14.18 28.08
C ILE A 141 -2.05 13.45 28.09
N PRO A 142 -3.19 14.12 27.82
CA PRO A 142 -4.48 13.44 27.71
C PRO A 142 -4.45 12.26 26.74
N VAL A 143 -5.13 11.18 27.14
CA VAL A 143 -5.21 9.91 26.42
C VAL A 143 -6.64 9.66 25.96
N LEU A 144 -6.77 9.50 24.65
CA LEU A 144 -8.01 9.25 23.93
C LEU A 144 -8.11 7.73 23.70
N ALA A 145 -9.12 7.09 24.28
CA ALA A 145 -9.33 5.65 24.11
C ALA A 145 -10.32 5.38 22.97
N CYS A 146 -9.87 4.75 21.90
CA CYS A 146 -10.74 4.32 20.82
C CYS A 146 -11.53 3.07 21.20
N ILE A 147 -12.84 3.10 20.97
CA ILE A 147 -13.76 1.99 21.19
C ILE A 147 -14.48 1.75 19.87
N ALA A 148 -14.18 0.60 19.28
CA ALA A 148 -14.72 0.15 18.01
C ALA A 148 -15.33 -1.23 18.21
N LEU A 149 -16.45 -1.23 18.93
CA LEU A 149 -17.23 -2.41 19.26
C LEU A 149 -18.62 -2.27 18.64
N GLU A 150 -19.21 -3.40 18.29
CA GLU A 150 -20.59 -3.45 17.82
C GLU A 150 -21.56 -3.59 19.01
N GLY A 151 -22.65 -2.84 18.96
CA GLY A 151 -23.74 -2.89 19.94
C GLY A 151 -23.57 -1.97 21.15
N LEU A 152 -24.72 -1.47 21.64
CA LEU A 152 -24.81 -0.45 22.70
C LEU A 152 -24.19 -0.92 24.01
N LEU A 153 -24.64 -2.06 24.55
CA LEU A 153 -24.19 -2.57 25.86
C LEU A 153 -22.67 -2.75 25.92
N ARG A 154 -22.09 -3.42 24.92
CA ARG A 154 -20.64 -3.66 24.84
C ARG A 154 -19.84 -2.38 24.75
N THR A 155 -20.35 -1.40 24.00
CA THR A 155 -19.72 -0.09 23.86
C THR A 155 -19.77 0.66 25.20
N SER A 156 -20.93 0.70 25.87
CA SER A 156 -21.09 1.33 27.19
C SER A 156 -20.20 0.69 28.26
N GLU A 157 -20.13 -0.64 28.34
CA GLU A 157 -19.26 -1.36 29.27
C GLU A 157 -17.77 -1.02 29.02
N ALA A 158 -17.36 -0.98 27.75
CA ALA A 158 -16.00 -0.63 27.39
C ALA A 158 -15.64 0.81 27.75
N ILE A 159 -16.57 1.76 27.59
CA ILE A 159 -16.36 3.16 28.00
C ILE A 159 -16.12 3.26 29.50
N VAL A 160 -16.98 2.63 30.31
CA VAL A 160 -16.82 2.63 31.77
C VAL A 160 -15.48 2.04 32.15
N ARG A 161 -15.08 0.93 31.50
CA ARG A 161 -13.80 0.27 31.73
C ARG A 161 -12.61 1.17 31.38
N VAL A 162 -12.57 1.79 30.19
CA VAL A 162 -11.43 2.66 29.82
C VAL A 162 -11.36 3.91 30.69
N ALA A 163 -12.50 4.42 31.16
CA ALA A 163 -12.54 5.54 32.09
C ALA A 163 -11.93 5.18 33.46
N GLN A 164 -12.28 4.01 34.01
CA GLN A 164 -11.69 3.50 35.26
C GLN A 164 -10.16 3.34 35.15
N GLU A 165 -9.68 3.02 33.96
CA GLU A 165 -8.26 2.79 33.66
C GLU A 165 -7.53 4.08 33.24
N GLY A 166 -8.20 5.23 33.33
CA GLY A 166 -7.58 6.56 33.21
C GLY A 166 -7.65 7.20 31.83
N ALA A 167 -8.49 6.72 30.91
CA ALA A 167 -8.76 7.44 29.67
C ALA A 167 -9.42 8.79 29.95
N ASP A 168 -8.97 9.85 29.26
CA ASP A 168 -9.48 11.21 29.45
C ASP A 168 -10.69 11.51 28.54
N LEU A 169 -10.83 10.78 27.43
CA LEU A 169 -11.96 10.86 26.50
C LEU A 169 -12.10 9.56 25.71
N ALA A 170 -13.35 9.13 25.45
CA ALA A 170 -13.67 7.96 24.65
C ALA A 170 -13.99 8.34 23.20
N VAL A 171 -13.36 7.68 22.23
CA VAL A 171 -13.58 7.90 20.80
C VAL A 171 -14.33 6.71 20.23
N ILE A 172 -15.57 6.91 19.78
CA ILE A 172 -16.48 5.82 19.42
C ILE A 172 -16.57 5.71 17.90
N LEU A 173 -16.08 4.60 17.35
CA LEU A 173 -16.24 4.29 15.93
C LEU A 173 -17.71 4.00 15.63
N THR A 174 -18.20 4.51 14.50
CA THR A 174 -19.56 4.23 14.04
C THR A 174 -19.82 2.72 13.89
N PRO A 175 -20.90 2.19 14.50
CA PRO A 175 -21.36 0.82 14.26
C PRO A 175 -21.65 0.61 12.78
N HIS A 176 -21.15 -0.47 12.21
CA HIS A 176 -21.13 -0.63 10.75
C HIS A 176 -21.53 -2.00 10.24
N TYR A 177 -21.57 -3.03 11.09
CA TYR A 177 -21.92 -4.39 10.66
C TYR A 177 -23.26 -4.49 9.90
N PHE A 178 -24.27 -3.69 10.28
CA PHE A 178 -25.57 -3.61 9.59
C PHE A 178 -25.84 -2.24 8.94
N CYS A 179 -24.80 -1.54 8.45
CA CYS A 179 -24.92 -0.16 7.96
C CYS A 179 -26.02 0.05 6.90
N ALA A 180 -26.27 -0.92 6.02
CA ALA A 180 -27.33 -0.86 5.01
C ALA A 180 -28.76 -0.86 5.58
N SER A 181 -28.94 -1.29 6.83
CA SER A 181 -30.25 -1.36 7.51
C SER A 181 -30.37 -0.38 8.69
N THR A 182 -29.28 0.30 9.06
CA THR A 182 -29.27 1.25 10.17
C THR A 182 -29.62 2.66 9.67
N SER A 183 -30.71 3.22 10.17
CA SER A 183 -31.14 4.58 9.82
C SER A 183 -30.30 5.65 10.54
N ASN A 184 -30.32 6.87 10.01
CA ASN A 184 -29.74 8.06 10.68
C ASN A 184 -30.26 8.23 12.11
N GLN A 185 -31.55 7.96 12.33
CA GLN A 185 -32.18 8.04 13.65
C GLN A 185 -31.63 6.99 14.62
N ALA A 186 -31.43 5.75 14.16
CA ALA A 186 -30.82 4.70 14.98
C ALA A 186 -29.37 5.03 15.38
N GLN A 187 -28.60 5.67 14.48
CA GLN A 187 -27.26 6.17 14.82
C GLN A 187 -27.32 7.26 15.91
N ILE A 188 -28.26 8.20 15.79
CA ILE A 188 -28.45 9.25 16.81
C ILE A 188 -28.76 8.64 18.18
N GLU A 189 -29.70 7.68 18.21
CA GLU A 189 -30.10 6.99 19.45
C GLU A 189 -28.95 6.19 20.05
N PHE A 190 -28.18 5.49 19.23
CA PHE A 190 -27.00 4.76 19.68
C PHE A 190 -25.99 5.69 20.36
N PHE A 191 -25.54 6.75 19.67
CA PHE A 191 -24.52 7.64 20.23
C PHE A 191 -25.01 8.40 21.46
N LYS A 192 -26.29 8.81 21.51
CA LYS A 192 -26.88 9.42 22.71
C LYS A 192 -26.88 8.44 23.88
N ALA A 193 -27.37 7.22 23.69
CA ALA A 193 -27.40 6.21 24.75
C ALA A 193 -25.99 5.82 25.25
N VAL A 194 -25.02 5.71 24.34
CA VAL A 194 -23.61 5.52 24.68
C VAL A 194 -23.09 6.69 25.53
N ALA A 195 -23.36 7.93 25.10
CA ALA A 195 -22.92 9.13 25.80
C ALA A 195 -23.59 9.36 27.17
N ASP A 196 -24.87 8.99 27.31
CA ASP A 196 -25.62 9.02 28.58
C ASP A 196 -24.98 8.09 29.63
N SER A 197 -24.44 6.95 29.19
CA SER A 197 -23.77 5.98 30.05
C SER A 197 -22.29 6.30 30.34
N SER A 198 -21.73 7.33 29.70
CA SER A 198 -20.29 7.58 29.71
C SER A 198 -19.86 8.44 30.92
N PRO A 199 -18.94 7.95 31.78
CA PRO A 199 -18.35 8.75 32.86
C PRO A 199 -17.30 9.77 32.37
N ILE A 200 -16.89 9.70 31.11
CA ILE A 200 -15.91 10.61 30.48
C ILE A 200 -16.48 11.23 29.20
N PRO A 201 -15.91 12.34 28.68
CA PRO A 201 -16.34 12.92 27.41
C PRO A 201 -16.25 11.91 26.25
N VAL A 202 -17.13 12.09 25.26
CA VAL A 202 -17.23 11.23 24.07
C VAL A 202 -16.94 12.02 22.79
N MET A 203 -16.15 11.44 21.90
CA MET A 203 -15.92 11.91 20.54
C MET A 203 -16.44 10.88 19.54
N ILE A 204 -17.17 11.33 18.53
CA ILE A 204 -17.66 10.48 17.45
C ILE A 204 -16.55 10.26 16.43
N TYR A 205 -16.39 9.05 15.92
CA TYR A 205 -15.40 8.72 14.90
C TYR A 205 -16.06 8.16 13.63
N SER A 206 -16.03 8.95 12.55
CA SER A 206 -16.44 8.54 11.20
C SER A 206 -15.25 8.03 10.40
N ASN A 207 -15.37 6.82 9.83
CA ASN A 207 -14.36 6.22 8.97
C ASN A 207 -14.99 5.47 7.77
N PRO A 208 -15.56 6.20 6.80
CA PRO A 208 -16.39 5.60 5.75
C PRO A 208 -15.65 4.58 4.87
N SER A 209 -14.33 4.67 4.75
CA SER A 209 -13.54 3.68 4.02
C SER A 209 -13.54 2.30 4.68
N SER A 210 -13.71 2.23 6.00
CA SER A 210 -13.77 0.96 6.75
C SER A 210 -15.19 0.59 7.19
N THR A 211 -16.04 1.59 7.43
CA THR A 211 -17.42 1.36 7.91
C THR A 211 -18.44 1.27 6.79
N HIS A 212 -18.07 1.67 5.56
CA HIS A 212 -18.99 1.82 4.42
C HIS A 212 -20.20 2.73 4.73
N TYR A 213 -20.06 3.60 5.73
CA TYR A 213 -21.09 4.54 6.16
C TYR A 213 -20.44 5.85 6.54
N ASP A 214 -20.75 6.89 5.77
CA ASP A 214 -20.33 8.26 6.07
C ASP A 214 -21.41 8.97 6.87
N ILE A 215 -21.10 9.37 8.11
CA ILE A 215 -22.11 9.99 8.99
C ILE A 215 -22.53 11.35 8.40
N PRO A 216 -23.83 11.56 8.09
CA PRO A 216 -24.32 12.82 7.54
C PRO A 216 -24.13 14.01 8.51
N VAL A 217 -23.97 15.22 7.95
CA VAL A 217 -23.71 16.43 8.74
C VAL A 217 -24.82 16.69 9.76
N GLU A 218 -26.08 16.52 9.35
CA GLU A 218 -27.25 16.72 10.20
C GLU A 218 -27.28 15.79 11.42
N VAL A 219 -26.79 14.56 11.26
CA VAL A 219 -26.67 13.59 12.36
C VAL A 219 -25.63 14.06 13.38
N VAL A 220 -24.46 14.50 12.90
CA VAL A 220 -23.40 15.01 13.77
C VAL A 220 -23.83 16.30 14.47
N VAL A 221 -24.53 17.21 13.76
CA VAL A 221 -25.07 18.45 14.35
C VAL A 221 -26.09 18.14 15.44
N GLU A 222 -26.96 17.15 15.24
CA GLU A 222 -27.90 16.73 16.29
C GLU A 222 -27.18 16.13 17.50
N LEU A 223 -26.19 15.27 17.28
CA LEU A 223 -25.38 14.69 18.36
C LEU A 223 -24.53 15.75 19.07
N SER A 224 -24.10 16.80 18.38
CA SER A 224 -23.36 17.94 18.92
C SER A 224 -24.16 18.82 19.88
N LYS A 225 -25.42 18.46 20.20
CA LYS A 225 -26.22 19.10 21.26
C LYS A 225 -26.13 18.36 22.59
N HIS A 226 -25.65 17.11 22.59
CA HIS A 226 -25.55 16.28 23.79
C HIS A 226 -24.38 16.71 24.68
N CYS A 227 -24.60 16.89 25.99
CA CYS A 227 -23.62 17.48 26.91
C CYS A 227 -22.29 16.70 26.98
N THR A 228 -22.35 15.37 26.95
CA THR A 228 -21.17 14.49 27.02
C THR A 228 -20.45 14.30 25.68
N ILE A 229 -21.09 14.61 24.55
CA ILE A 229 -20.45 14.50 23.23
C ILE A 229 -19.75 15.83 22.92
N VAL A 230 -18.43 15.79 22.83
CA VAL A 230 -17.55 16.97 22.78
C VAL A 230 -16.73 17.09 21.50
N GLY A 231 -16.88 16.15 20.56
CA GLY A 231 -16.21 16.29 19.27
C GLY A 231 -16.52 15.23 18.23
N PHE A 232 -15.95 15.45 17.05
CA PHE A 232 -16.06 14.60 15.88
C PHE A 232 -14.71 14.46 15.20
N LYS A 233 -14.30 13.23 14.90
CA LYS A 233 -13.14 12.91 14.07
C LYS A 233 -13.63 12.31 12.75
N ASP A 234 -13.22 12.89 11.63
CA ASP A 234 -13.64 12.46 10.30
C ASP A 234 -12.49 11.97 9.43
N SER A 235 -12.50 10.70 9.06
CA SER A 235 -11.48 10.11 8.16
C SER A 235 -11.92 10.09 6.68
N SER A 236 -12.96 10.82 6.26
CA SER A 236 -13.45 10.80 4.87
C SER A 236 -12.55 11.57 3.89
N GLY A 237 -11.78 12.54 4.39
CA GLY A 237 -11.01 13.47 3.55
C GLY A 237 -11.85 14.60 2.94
N ASN A 238 -13.12 14.75 3.33
CA ASN A 238 -14.02 15.79 2.79
C ASN A 238 -13.91 17.10 3.58
N VAL A 239 -13.16 18.07 3.04
CA VAL A 239 -12.99 19.40 3.64
C VAL A 239 -14.29 20.20 3.69
N ASP A 240 -15.19 20.05 2.71
CA ASP A 240 -16.44 20.79 2.68
C ASP A 240 -17.37 20.35 3.81
N LYS A 241 -17.45 19.03 4.05
CA LYS A 241 -18.15 18.46 5.19
C LYS A 241 -17.59 18.98 6.52
N LEU A 242 -16.26 18.98 6.66
CA LEU A 242 -15.60 19.52 7.86
C LEU A 242 -15.93 20.99 8.08
N ARG A 243 -15.90 21.81 7.03
CA ARG A 243 -16.26 23.23 7.08
C ARG A 243 -17.71 23.43 7.51
N GLU A 244 -18.62 22.67 6.93
CA GLU A 244 -20.05 22.73 7.27
C GLU A 244 -20.29 22.36 8.74
N LEU A 245 -19.60 21.34 9.25
CA LEU A 245 -19.67 20.94 10.66
C LEU A 245 -19.15 22.03 11.59
N VAL A 246 -18.01 22.66 11.26
CA VAL A 246 -17.47 23.77 12.06
C VAL A 246 -18.44 24.96 12.08
N GLN A 247 -19.15 25.24 10.98
CA GLN A 247 -20.13 26.33 10.91
C GLN A 247 -21.43 26.04 11.67
N LYS A 248 -21.85 24.78 11.72
CA LYS A 248 -23.15 24.36 12.29
C LYS A 248 -23.05 23.86 13.74
N THR A 249 -21.85 23.75 14.31
CA THR A 249 -21.64 23.29 15.69
C THR A 249 -21.00 24.39 16.53
N ASP A 250 -21.21 24.34 17.85
CA ASP A 250 -20.60 25.30 18.78
C ASP A 250 -19.15 24.89 19.06
N SER A 251 -18.20 25.60 18.43
CA SER A 251 -16.76 25.32 18.55
C SER A 251 -16.18 25.55 19.96
N ALA A 252 -16.91 26.20 20.88
CA ALA A 252 -16.50 26.28 22.28
C ALA A 252 -16.72 24.94 23.01
N ARG A 253 -17.67 24.13 22.52
CA ARG A 253 -18.12 22.89 23.18
C ARG A 253 -17.81 21.63 22.37
N PHE A 254 -17.77 21.74 21.04
CA PHE A 254 -17.68 20.63 20.11
C PHE A 254 -16.52 20.83 19.13
N GLN A 255 -15.49 20.00 19.26
CA GLN A 255 -14.27 20.10 18.44
C GLN A 255 -14.33 19.16 17.24
N VAL A 256 -14.04 19.69 16.04
CA VAL A 256 -13.98 18.91 14.80
C VAL A 256 -12.51 18.64 14.44
N PHE A 257 -12.16 17.38 14.18
CA PHE A 257 -10.81 16.93 13.82
C PHE A 257 -10.81 16.23 12.45
N SER A 258 -9.79 16.50 11.64
CA SER A 258 -9.50 15.66 10.48
C SER A 258 -8.87 14.33 10.93
N GLY A 259 -9.31 13.22 10.37
CA GLY A 259 -8.74 11.89 10.56
C GLY A 259 -7.64 11.55 9.55
N THR A 260 -7.25 12.51 8.68
CA THR A 260 -6.16 12.37 7.73
C THR A 260 -5.35 13.65 7.59
N GLU A 261 -4.04 13.50 7.57
CA GLU A 261 -3.06 14.56 7.36
C GLU A 261 -3.03 15.10 5.91
N ALA A 262 -3.60 14.37 4.95
CA ALA A 262 -3.68 14.77 3.55
C ALA A 262 -4.48 16.06 3.32
N ILE A 263 -5.32 16.45 4.30
CA ILE A 263 -6.13 17.67 4.27
C ILE A 263 -5.97 18.53 5.54
N LEU A 264 -4.92 18.31 6.33
CA LEU A 264 -4.75 19.00 7.63
C LEU A 264 -4.79 20.54 7.48
N TYR A 265 -4.06 21.08 6.50
CA TYR A 265 -3.99 22.51 6.24
C TYR A 265 -5.35 23.13 5.89
N PRO A 266 -6.06 22.68 4.83
CA PRO A 266 -7.37 23.22 4.52
C PRO A 266 -8.42 22.94 5.61
N ALA A 267 -8.30 21.85 6.37
CA ALA A 267 -9.19 21.57 7.50
C ALA A 267 -9.01 22.57 8.66
N VAL A 268 -7.76 22.90 9.02
CA VAL A 268 -7.48 23.90 10.08
C VAL A 268 -7.92 25.30 9.65
N LEU A 269 -7.70 25.67 8.38
CA LEU A 269 -8.22 26.93 7.83
C LEU A 269 -9.76 27.00 7.85
N ALA A 270 -10.44 25.86 7.68
CA ALA A 270 -11.89 25.75 7.82
C ALA A 270 -12.37 25.84 9.28
N GLY A 271 -11.44 25.95 10.25
CA GLY A 271 -11.72 26.08 11.68
C GLY A 271 -11.71 24.77 12.46
N CYS A 272 -11.22 23.67 11.88
CA CYS A 272 -11.02 22.44 12.64
C CYS A 272 -9.99 22.63 13.78
N ALA A 273 -10.17 21.85 14.84
CA ALA A 273 -9.33 21.87 16.02
C ALA A 273 -7.91 21.32 15.75
N GLY A 274 -7.79 20.37 14.82
CA GLY A 274 -6.53 19.76 14.40
C GLY A 274 -6.76 18.49 13.61
N ALA A 275 -5.84 17.52 13.73
CA ALA A 275 -6.01 16.19 13.16
C ALA A 275 -5.62 15.06 14.13
N VAL A 276 -6.27 13.92 13.94
CA VAL A 276 -5.85 12.61 14.46
C VAL A 276 -5.24 11.85 13.31
N SER A 277 -3.91 11.94 13.16
CA SER A 277 -3.16 11.47 12.00
C SER A 277 -2.56 10.08 12.20
N GLY A 278 -2.63 9.24 11.17
CA GLY A 278 -1.97 7.94 11.15
C GLY A 278 -0.46 8.03 10.85
N MET A 279 0.01 9.09 10.20
CA MET A 279 1.42 9.33 9.92
C MET A 279 2.14 10.14 11.00
N ALA A 280 1.41 10.67 11.99
CA ALA A 280 2.00 11.29 13.18
C ALA A 280 3.13 10.42 13.73
N GLY A 281 2.91 9.10 13.75
CA GLY A 281 3.86 8.00 13.94
C GLY A 281 5.33 8.31 13.62
N PHE A 282 5.60 8.74 12.40
CA PHE A 282 6.98 8.90 11.92
C PHE A 282 7.23 10.31 11.38
N LEU A 283 6.18 11.09 11.14
CA LEU A 283 6.25 12.47 10.63
C LEU A 283 5.78 13.50 11.66
N GLY A 284 5.71 13.15 12.95
CA GLY A 284 5.15 14.00 14.01
C GLY A 284 5.66 15.43 13.98
N LYS A 285 6.98 15.64 13.82
CA LYS A 285 7.57 16.99 13.71
C LYS A 285 7.01 17.79 12.53
N LYS A 286 6.90 17.18 11.34
CA LYS A 286 6.39 17.83 10.13
C LYS A 286 4.89 18.12 10.25
N ILE A 287 4.12 17.20 10.82
CA ILE A 287 2.67 17.36 11.00
C ILE A 287 2.39 18.46 12.04
N CYS A 288 3.13 18.50 13.14
CA CYS A 288 3.04 19.57 14.14
C CYS A 288 3.42 20.93 13.54
N GLU A 289 4.46 20.99 12.70
CA GLU A 289 4.83 22.22 12.03
C GLU A 289 3.76 22.67 11.03
N LEU A 290 3.19 21.76 10.24
CA LEU A 290 2.07 22.07 9.36
C LEU A 290 0.89 22.63 10.16
N TYR A 291 0.52 22.00 11.27
CA TYR A 291 -0.54 22.50 12.14
C TYR A 291 -0.26 23.93 12.66
N ARG A 292 0.96 24.18 13.14
CA ARG A 292 1.38 25.50 13.65
C ARG A 292 1.29 26.58 12.56
N LEU A 293 1.80 26.28 11.36
CA LEU A 293 1.70 27.16 10.20
C LEU A 293 0.25 27.40 9.80
N SER A 294 -0.57 26.34 9.78
CA SER A 294 -2.00 26.41 9.47
C SER A 294 -2.76 27.33 10.43
N LYS A 295 -2.45 27.26 11.74
CA LYS A 295 -3.06 28.13 12.76
C LYS A 295 -2.59 29.59 12.64
N ALA A 296 -1.41 29.83 12.10
CA ALA A 296 -0.92 31.18 11.82
C ALA A 296 -1.61 31.84 10.59
N GLY A 297 -2.33 31.06 9.79
CA GLY A 297 -3.07 31.53 8.63
C GLY A 297 -2.55 30.95 7.32
N SER A 298 -2.84 31.64 6.21
CA SER A 298 -2.37 31.19 4.89
C SER A 298 -0.89 31.52 4.68
N SER A 299 -0.07 30.54 4.28
CA SER A 299 1.36 30.71 4.05
C SER A 299 1.85 29.71 2.97
N PRO A 300 2.72 30.13 2.04
CA PRO A 300 3.31 29.26 1.02
C PRO A 300 4.06 28.06 1.62
N GLU A 301 4.68 28.24 2.79
CA GLU A 301 5.37 27.18 3.52
C GLU A 301 4.40 26.09 4.00
N ALA A 302 3.20 26.47 4.44
CA ALA A 302 2.15 25.54 4.84
C ALA A 302 1.63 24.73 3.63
N GLU A 303 1.40 25.40 2.50
CA GLU A 303 0.97 24.76 1.25
C GLU A 303 2.01 23.73 0.75
N LYS A 304 3.29 24.13 0.75
CA LYS A 304 4.38 23.24 0.35
C LYS A 304 4.46 22.01 1.25
N LEU A 305 4.41 22.22 2.57
CA LEU A 305 4.48 21.13 3.53
C LEU A 305 3.24 20.22 3.47
N GLN A 306 2.05 20.78 3.20
CA GLN A 306 0.84 20.00 2.93
C GLN A 306 0.99 19.14 1.67
N SER A 307 1.55 19.67 0.58
CA SER A 307 1.79 18.89 -0.65
C SER A 307 2.71 17.71 -0.38
N THR A 308 3.84 17.94 0.29
CA THR A 308 4.78 16.87 0.65
C THR A 308 4.13 15.79 1.51
N LEU A 309 3.34 16.18 2.52
CA LEU A 309 2.65 15.20 3.38
C LEU A 309 1.55 14.45 2.61
N LYS A 310 0.86 15.10 1.68
CA LYS A 310 -0.13 14.46 0.82
C LYS A 310 0.53 13.43 -0.10
N GLU A 311 1.62 13.78 -0.77
CA GLU A 311 2.39 12.85 -1.62
C GLU A 311 2.85 11.61 -0.85
N MET A 312 3.36 11.80 0.38
CA MET A 312 3.76 10.70 1.26
C MET A 312 2.56 9.81 1.66
N GLY A 313 1.41 10.41 1.95
CA GLY A 313 0.17 9.69 2.21
C GLY A 313 -0.34 8.91 0.99
N ASP A 314 -0.23 9.51 -0.20
CA ASP A 314 -0.62 8.90 -1.47
C ASP A 314 0.30 7.73 -1.85
N ILE A 315 1.59 7.76 -1.50
CA ILE A 315 2.50 6.60 -1.64
C ILE A 315 2.03 5.42 -0.78
N ARG A 316 1.58 5.68 0.46
CA ARG A 316 1.01 4.65 1.34
C ARG A 316 -0.31 4.10 0.80
N ALA A 317 -1.19 4.97 0.27
CA ALA A 317 -2.49 4.56 -0.27
C ALA A 317 -2.38 3.79 -1.61
N ARG A 318 -1.39 4.15 -2.44
CA ARG A 318 -1.12 3.50 -3.74
C ARG A 318 -0.71 2.03 -3.62
N ASN A 319 -0.27 1.58 -2.45
CA ASN A 319 0.31 0.24 -2.28
C ASN A 319 -0.67 -0.88 -1.83
N ALA A 320 -2.00 -0.66 -1.72
CA ALA A 320 -2.86 -1.74 -1.17
C ALA A 320 -4.33 -1.87 -1.66
N SER A 321 -4.85 -1.08 -2.62
CA SER A 321 -6.30 -1.21 -2.93
C SER A 321 -6.78 -0.94 -4.37
N SER A 322 -5.93 -0.53 -5.31
CA SER A 322 -6.40 -0.29 -6.69
C SER A 322 -5.31 -0.38 -7.74
N LEU A 323 -5.63 -0.94 -8.91
CA LEU A 323 -4.78 -0.96 -10.09
C LEU A 323 -4.45 0.47 -10.56
N SER A 324 -3.20 0.90 -10.40
CA SER A 324 -2.72 2.23 -10.79
C SER A 324 -1.30 2.18 -11.35
N GLY A 325 -0.89 3.23 -12.08
CA GLY A 325 0.45 3.35 -12.65
C GLY A 325 0.77 2.30 -13.72
N VAL A 326 2.03 1.84 -13.70
CA VAL A 326 2.56 0.86 -14.67
C VAL A 326 2.39 -0.55 -14.12
N CYS A 327 1.84 -1.44 -14.97
CA CYS A 327 1.58 -2.84 -14.66
C CYS A 327 2.19 -3.75 -15.77
N PRO A 328 3.40 -4.29 -15.60
CA PRO A 328 3.96 -5.20 -16.58
C PRO A 328 3.24 -6.57 -16.53
N PRO A 329 2.84 -7.15 -17.68
CA PRO A 329 2.50 -8.56 -17.78
C PRO A 329 3.78 -9.38 -17.66
N LEU A 330 3.92 -10.13 -16.58
CA LEU A 330 5.13 -10.89 -16.27
C LEU A 330 5.25 -12.12 -17.19
N PRO A 331 6.37 -12.28 -17.91
CA PRO A 331 6.67 -13.51 -18.64
C PRO A 331 6.92 -14.67 -17.69
N THR A 332 6.51 -15.88 -18.07
CA THR A 332 6.79 -17.11 -17.32
C THR A 332 8.06 -17.76 -17.88
N PRO A 333 9.17 -17.79 -17.12
CA PRO A 333 10.38 -18.49 -17.56
C PRO A 333 10.15 -20.00 -17.61
N PHE A 334 10.72 -20.65 -18.62
CA PHE A 334 10.71 -22.11 -18.75
C PHE A 334 12.15 -22.64 -18.80
N ASP A 335 12.35 -23.85 -18.32
CA ASP A 335 13.58 -24.61 -18.57
C ASP A 335 13.58 -25.24 -19.98
N GLU A 336 14.68 -25.91 -20.34
CA GLU A 336 14.85 -26.58 -21.65
C GLU A 336 13.86 -27.74 -21.85
N ASP A 337 13.35 -28.33 -20.77
CA ASP A 337 12.33 -29.38 -20.81
C ASP A 337 10.91 -28.80 -20.91
N GLY A 338 10.78 -27.47 -20.85
CA GLY A 338 9.55 -26.73 -20.94
C GLY A 338 8.78 -26.66 -19.61
N ASN A 339 9.35 -27.03 -18.47
CA ASN A 339 8.75 -26.81 -17.14
C ASN A 339 8.93 -25.36 -16.70
N VAL A 340 8.05 -24.88 -15.82
CA VAL A 340 8.20 -23.53 -15.24
C VAL A 340 9.50 -23.44 -14.43
N ASP A 341 10.37 -22.51 -14.78
CA ASP A 341 11.62 -22.27 -14.04
C ASP A 341 11.39 -21.26 -12.91
N TYR A 342 11.08 -21.78 -11.72
CA TYR A 342 10.85 -20.97 -10.52
C TYR A 342 12.10 -20.26 -10.01
N ARG A 343 13.32 -20.73 -10.33
CA ARG A 343 14.55 -20.05 -9.93
C ARG A 343 14.75 -18.79 -10.78
N ALA A 344 14.56 -18.92 -12.09
CA ALA A 344 14.55 -17.79 -13.01
C ALA A 344 13.43 -16.79 -12.67
N LEU A 345 12.23 -17.28 -12.33
CA LEU A 345 11.13 -16.43 -11.91
C LEU A 345 11.44 -15.69 -10.60
N ASP A 346 12.04 -16.36 -9.61
CA ASP A 346 12.50 -15.73 -8.37
C ASP A 346 13.48 -14.59 -8.62
N PHE A 347 14.48 -14.85 -9.47
CA PHE A 347 15.49 -13.88 -9.86
C PHE A 347 14.85 -12.64 -10.51
N ASN A 348 13.92 -12.84 -11.43
CA ASN A 348 13.19 -11.74 -12.05
C ASN A 348 12.32 -10.97 -11.06
N MET A 349 11.65 -11.65 -10.14
CA MET A 349 10.80 -11.01 -9.12
C MET A 349 11.61 -10.09 -8.21
N HIS A 350 12.82 -10.49 -7.79
CA HIS A 350 13.71 -9.60 -7.03
C HIS A 350 13.97 -8.30 -7.79
N LYS A 351 14.35 -8.38 -9.07
CA LYS A 351 14.60 -7.21 -9.92
C LYS A 351 13.36 -6.36 -10.16
N TRP A 352 12.24 -6.98 -10.51
CA TRP A 352 11.00 -6.26 -10.79
C TRP A 352 10.45 -5.56 -9.55
N ASN A 353 10.65 -6.10 -8.35
CA ASN A 353 10.21 -5.47 -7.11
C ASN A 353 10.96 -4.17 -6.77
N GLU A 354 12.19 -3.99 -7.27
CA GLU A 354 12.98 -2.75 -7.12
C GLU A 354 12.52 -1.61 -8.04
N ILE A 355 11.66 -1.91 -9.03
CA ILE A 355 11.11 -0.93 -9.96
C ILE A 355 9.77 -0.42 -9.40
N PRO A 356 9.45 0.88 -9.51
CA PRO A 356 8.23 1.46 -8.94
C PRO A 356 6.97 1.13 -9.78
N PHE A 357 6.75 -0.15 -10.07
CA PHE A 357 5.50 -0.63 -10.68
C PHE A 357 4.33 -0.50 -9.71
N GLY A 358 3.16 -0.09 -10.19
CA GLY A 358 1.97 0.00 -9.35
C GLY A 358 1.26 -1.35 -9.16
N ALA A 359 1.49 -2.30 -10.06
CA ALA A 359 0.87 -3.63 -10.03
C ALA A 359 1.66 -4.63 -10.89
N TYR A 360 1.32 -5.91 -10.80
CA TYR A 360 1.77 -6.93 -11.74
C TYR A 360 0.58 -7.60 -12.43
N LEU A 361 0.71 -7.84 -13.73
CA LEU A 361 -0.22 -8.72 -14.45
C LEU A 361 0.41 -10.11 -14.53
N VAL A 362 -0.19 -11.08 -13.86
CA VAL A 362 0.25 -12.48 -13.85
C VAL A 362 -0.70 -13.30 -14.72
N LEU A 363 -0.20 -14.35 -15.39
CA LEU A 363 -1.00 -15.18 -16.32
C LEU A 363 -1.63 -14.38 -17.49
N GLY A 364 -1.01 -13.29 -17.93
CA GLY A 364 -1.41 -12.58 -19.15
C GLY A 364 -0.93 -13.29 -20.43
N SER A 365 -1.23 -12.71 -21.60
CA SER A 365 -0.76 -13.26 -22.89
C SER A 365 0.77 -13.35 -22.97
N ASN A 366 1.50 -12.38 -22.41
CA ASN A 366 2.98 -12.42 -22.38
C ASN A 366 3.54 -13.41 -21.35
N GLY A 367 2.72 -13.88 -20.41
CA GLY A 367 3.05 -14.98 -19.50
C GLY A 367 2.77 -16.35 -20.10
N GLU A 368 2.44 -16.43 -21.39
CA GLU A 368 2.16 -17.69 -22.10
C GLU A 368 1.06 -18.53 -21.41
N ALA A 369 0.10 -17.87 -20.74
CA ALA A 369 -0.89 -18.53 -19.89
C ALA A 369 -1.80 -19.54 -20.63
N CYS A 370 -1.96 -19.41 -21.94
CA CYS A 370 -2.67 -20.39 -22.75
C CYS A 370 -1.91 -21.72 -22.93
N LEU A 371 -0.61 -21.75 -22.62
CA LEU A 371 0.26 -22.92 -22.70
C LEU A 371 0.54 -23.55 -21.32
N LEU A 372 -0.01 -22.98 -20.24
CA LEU A 372 0.09 -23.50 -18.89
C LEU A 372 -1.11 -24.38 -18.55
N THR A 373 -0.86 -25.48 -17.86
CA THR A 373 -1.90 -26.29 -17.20
C THR A 373 -2.54 -25.49 -16.06
N GLN A 374 -3.71 -25.94 -15.57
CA GLN A 374 -4.36 -25.28 -14.42
C GLN A 374 -3.51 -25.36 -13.15
N GLU A 375 -2.78 -26.46 -12.95
CA GLU A 375 -1.86 -26.65 -11.82
C GLU A 375 -0.68 -25.67 -11.89
N GLU A 376 -0.05 -25.52 -13.06
CA GLU A 376 1.03 -24.55 -13.24
C GLU A 376 0.54 -23.11 -13.05
N LYS A 377 -0.66 -22.77 -13.53
CA LYS A 377 -1.27 -21.45 -13.29
C LYS A 377 -1.40 -21.15 -11.79
N LEU A 378 -1.89 -22.13 -11.02
CA LEU A 378 -2.03 -22.01 -9.57
C LEU A 378 -0.67 -21.81 -8.90
N LEU A 379 0.30 -22.66 -9.21
CA LEU A 379 1.64 -22.60 -8.61
C LEU A 379 2.39 -21.30 -8.97
N VAL A 380 2.27 -20.81 -10.21
CA VAL A 380 2.84 -19.53 -10.63
C VAL A 380 2.21 -18.37 -9.85
N MET A 381 0.89 -18.39 -9.66
CA MET A 381 0.18 -17.38 -8.88
C MET A 381 0.59 -17.38 -7.41
N GLU A 382 0.60 -18.55 -6.76
CA GLU A 382 1.02 -18.71 -5.35
C GLU A 382 2.47 -18.25 -5.16
N PHE A 383 3.35 -18.64 -6.09
CA PHE A 383 4.75 -18.25 -6.05
C PHE A 383 4.92 -16.73 -6.12
N ILE A 384 4.29 -16.07 -7.10
CA ILE A 384 4.43 -14.62 -7.27
C ILE A 384 3.80 -13.87 -6.11
N ARG A 385 2.61 -14.29 -5.63
CA ARG A 385 1.97 -13.67 -4.47
C ARG A 385 2.87 -13.72 -3.24
N GLY A 386 3.59 -14.82 -3.02
CA GLY A 386 4.56 -14.96 -1.92
C GLY A 386 5.81 -14.08 -2.04
N LYS A 387 6.00 -13.36 -3.14
CA LYS A 387 7.20 -12.54 -3.43
C LYS A 387 6.91 -11.04 -3.48
N THR A 388 5.67 -10.61 -3.34
CA THR A 388 5.30 -9.20 -3.44
C THR A 388 4.01 -8.93 -2.68
N ASP A 389 3.82 -7.72 -2.19
CA ASP A 389 2.55 -7.22 -1.64
C ASP A 389 1.82 -6.29 -2.61
N ARG A 390 2.38 -6.05 -3.80
CA ARG A 390 1.78 -5.19 -4.83
C ARG A 390 0.47 -5.76 -5.36
N PHE A 391 -0.37 -4.91 -5.94
CA PHE A 391 -1.62 -5.33 -6.57
C PHE A 391 -1.36 -6.36 -7.69
N ILE A 392 -2.03 -7.51 -7.66
CA ILE A 392 -1.95 -8.55 -8.69
C ILE A 392 -3.24 -8.57 -9.51
N LEU A 393 -3.10 -8.26 -10.79
CA LEU A 393 -4.12 -8.50 -11.80
C LEU A 393 -3.84 -9.88 -12.43
N ALA A 394 -4.73 -10.86 -12.25
CA ALA A 394 -4.54 -12.22 -12.77
C ALA A 394 -5.30 -12.45 -14.08
N GLY A 395 -4.65 -12.96 -15.12
CA GLY A 395 -5.31 -13.39 -16.34
C GLY A 395 -6.16 -14.64 -16.08
N ALA A 396 -7.47 -14.52 -16.25
CA ALA A 396 -8.43 -15.59 -15.93
C ALA A 396 -9.33 -16.03 -17.10
N GLY A 397 -9.24 -15.35 -18.25
CA GLY A 397 -10.10 -15.64 -19.39
C GLY A 397 -9.82 -17.00 -20.02
N CYS A 398 -10.89 -17.77 -20.21
CA CYS A 398 -10.92 -19.06 -20.90
C CYS A 398 -12.02 -19.03 -21.98
N GLU A 399 -12.07 -20.03 -22.86
CA GLU A 399 -13.06 -20.08 -23.95
C GLU A 399 -14.51 -20.32 -23.45
N SER A 400 -14.69 -21.02 -22.32
CA SER A 400 -16.02 -21.24 -21.75
C SER A 400 -16.26 -20.36 -20.51
N THR A 401 -17.46 -19.79 -20.38
CA THR A 401 -17.86 -18.98 -19.21
C THR A 401 -17.66 -19.72 -17.89
N ARG A 402 -18.02 -21.01 -17.85
CA ARG A 402 -17.88 -21.86 -16.65
C ARG A 402 -16.43 -22.01 -16.22
N GLU A 403 -15.52 -22.23 -17.17
CA GLU A 403 -14.10 -22.36 -16.87
C GLU A 403 -13.50 -21.02 -16.45
N THR A 404 -13.85 -19.92 -17.13
CA THR A 404 -13.44 -18.57 -16.72
C THR A 404 -13.85 -18.30 -15.26
N ILE A 405 -15.09 -18.58 -14.87
CA ILE A 405 -15.55 -18.44 -13.47
C ILE A 405 -14.72 -19.30 -12.51
N SER A 406 -14.42 -20.55 -12.89
CA SER A 406 -13.60 -21.46 -12.08
C SER A 406 -12.19 -20.90 -11.87
N VAL A 407 -11.57 -20.38 -12.94
CA VAL A 407 -10.23 -19.77 -12.87
C VAL A 407 -10.26 -18.49 -12.05
N CYS A 408 -11.27 -17.62 -12.20
CA CYS A 408 -11.42 -16.41 -11.38
C CYS A 408 -11.45 -16.75 -9.89
N LYS A 409 -12.22 -17.77 -9.49
CA LYS A 409 -12.28 -18.22 -8.09
C LYS A 409 -10.95 -18.80 -7.61
N MET A 410 -10.28 -19.57 -8.46
CA MET A 410 -8.99 -20.18 -8.15
C MET A 410 -7.90 -19.13 -7.92
N VAL A 411 -7.70 -18.19 -8.86
CA VAL A 411 -6.66 -17.16 -8.72
C VAL A 411 -6.95 -16.17 -7.59
N ALA A 412 -8.23 -15.87 -7.32
CA ALA A 412 -8.62 -15.07 -6.17
C ALA A 412 -8.32 -15.79 -4.84
N GLY A 413 -8.55 -17.10 -4.77
CA GLY A 413 -8.25 -17.92 -3.60
C GLY A 413 -6.77 -17.94 -3.20
N VAL A 414 -5.87 -17.63 -4.14
CA VAL A 414 -4.43 -17.53 -3.92
C VAL A 414 -3.89 -16.10 -3.94
N GLY A 415 -4.78 -15.10 -3.81
CA GLY A 415 -4.41 -13.71 -3.53
C GLY A 415 -4.29 -12.80 -4.75
N ALA A 416 -4.93 -13.12 -5.87
CA ALA A 416 -5.18 -12.13 -6.92
C ALA A 416 -6.13 -11.02 -6.41
N ASP A 417 -5.78 -9.76 -6.64
CA ASP A 417 -6.58 -8.61 -6.21
C ASP A 417 -7.67 -8.26 -7.23
N ALA A 418 -7.48 -8.64 -8.50
CA ALA A 418 -8.47 -8.56 -9.57
C ALA A 418 -8.15 -9.55 -10.69
N VAL A 419 -9.09 -9.73 -11.62
CA VAL A 419 -8.92 -10.59 -12.80
C VAL A 419 -9.03 -9.81 -14.11
N LEU A 420 -8.20 -10.18 -15.08
CA LEU A 420 -8.25 -9.71 -16.46
C LEU A 420 -8.78 -10.82 -17.37
N VAL A 421 -9.92 -10.56 -18.01
CA VAL A 421 -10.67 -11.59 -18.76
C VAL A 421 -10.62 -11.30 -20.25
N VAL A 422 -9.82 -12.11 -20.97
CA VAL A 422 -9.75 -12.08 -22.44
C VAL A 422 -11.05 -12.56 -23.09
N THR A 423 -11.40 -11.93 -24.21
CA THR A 423 -12.59 -12.30 -25.01
C THR A 423 -12.47 -13.74 -25.53
N PRO A 424 -13.46 -14.62 -25.27
CA PRO A 424 -13.55 -15.92 -25.92
C PRO A 424 -13.55 -15.76 -27.44
N SER A 425 -12.83 -16.62 -28.16
CA SER A 425 -12.44 -16.32 -29.54
C SER A 425 -12.51 -17.47 -30.52
N PHE A 426 -12.57 -18.72 -30.04
CA PHE A 426 -12.57 -19.89 -30.91
C PHE A 426 -13.75 -19.88 -31.88
N TYR A 427 -14.95 -19.52 -31.40
CA TYR A 427 -16.17 -19.37 -32.19
C TYR A 427 -16.48 -17.91 -32.54
N LYS A 428 -15.48 -17.15 -33.00
CA LYS A 428 -15.58 -15.68 -33.22
C LYS A 428 -16.82 -15.18 -33.95
N ASN A 429 -17.32 -15.90 -34.96
CA ASN A 429 -18.53 -15.47 -35.69
C ASN A 429 -19.80 -15.47 -34.83
N ALA A 430 -19.82 -16.24 -33.73
CA ALA A 430 -20.92 -16.31 -32.78
C ALA A 430 -20.71 -15.40 -31.55
N MET A 431 -19.52 -14.80 -31.40
CA MET A 431 -19.19 -13.89 -30.30
C MET A 431 -19.73 -12.49 -30.57
N THR A 432 -21.05 -12.40 -30.71
CA THR A 432 -21.79 -11.14 -30.86
C THR A 432 -21.73 -10.32 -29.56
N ASP A 433 -22.05 -9.03 -29.64
CA ASP A 433 -22.16 -8.18 -28.44
C ASP A 433 -23.05 -8.80 -27.36
N HIS A 434 -24.18 -9.39 -27.74
CA HIS A 434 -25.07 -10.06 -26.78
C HIS A 434 -24.38 -11.25 -26.09
N ALA A 435 -23.64 -12.07 -26.86
CA ALA A 435 -22.90 -13.21 -26.32
C ALA A 435 -21.79 -12.75 -25.36
N LEU A 436 -21.04 -11.71 -25.74
CA LEU A 436 -19.96 -11.16 -24.93
C LEU A 436 -20.48 -10.49 -23.66
N ILE A 437 -21.54 -9.68 -23.76
CA ILE A 437 -22.18 -9.06 -22.60
C ILE A 437 -22.61 -10.15 -21.61
N ASN A 438 -23.34 -11.16 -22.08
CA ASN A 438 -23.79 -12.27 -21.23
C ASN A 438 -22.63 -13.04 -20.59
N HIS A 439 -21.55 -13.29 -21.33
CA HIS A 439 -20.34 -13.94 -20.80
C HIS A 439 -19.71 -13.11 -19.67
N TYR A 440 -19.41 -11.84 -19.92
CA TYR A 440 -18.75 -10.99 -18.94
C TYR A 440 -19.63 -10.70 -17.72
N THR A 441 -20.94 -10.52 -17.89
CA THR A 441 -21.88 -10.37 -16.77
C THR A 441 -21.87 -11.61 -15.87
N GLN A 442 -21.99 -12.82 -16.42
CA GLN A 442 -21.95 -14.04 -15.61
C GLN A 442 -20.60 -14.24 -14.90
N VAL A 443 -19.50 -13.85 -15.54
CA VAL A 443 -18.17 -13.89 -14.91
C VAL A 443 -18.09 -12.88 -13.77
N ALA A 444 -18.57 -11.65 -13.96
CA ALA A 444 -18.53 -10.60 -12.96
C ALA A 444 -19.49 -10.87 -11.78
N ASP A 445 -20.66 -11.48 -12.02
CA ASP A 445 -21.60 -11.91 -10.98
C ASP A 445 -20.99 -12.97 -10.05
N ALA A 446 -20.16 -13.86 -10.61
CA ALA A 446 -19.60 -15.00 -9.88
C ALA A 446 -18.17 -14.80 -9.37
N SER A 447 -17.48 -13.75 -9.82
CA SER A 447 -16.10 -13.47 -9.44
C SER A 447 -16.01 -12.87 -8.03
N PRO A 448 -15.20 -13.44 -7.13
CA PRO A 448 -15.02 -12.88 -5.77
C PRO A 448 -14.18 -11.60 -5.75
N VAL A 449 -13.53 -11.26 -6.87
CA VAL A 449 -12.66 -10.08 -7.03
C VAL A 449 -13.05 -9.29 -8.28
N PRO A 450 -12.69 -7.99 -8.38
CA PRO A 450 -13.01 -7.15 -9.52
C PRO A 450 -12.59 -7.71 -10.88
N VAL A 451 -13.43 -7.50 -11.88
CA VAL A 451 -13.20 -7.94 -13.26
C VAL A 451 -12.77 -6.76 -14.14
N TYR A 452 -11.74 -7.00 -14.95
CA TYR A 452 -11.29 -6.11 -16.01
C TYR A 452 -11.48 -6.79 -17.37
N LEU A 453 -12.10 -6.08 -18.31
CA LEU A 453 -12.24 -6.56 -19.68
C LEU A 453 -10.87 -6.50 -20.39
N TYR A 454 -10.59 -7.45 -21.28
CA TYR A 454 -9.37 -7.40 -22.07
C TYR A 454 -9.67 -7.41 -23.57
N ASN A 455 -9.58 -6.22 -24.18
CA ASN A 455 -9.73 -6.05 -25.62
C ASN A 455 -8.37 -6.24 -26.32
N ASN A 456 -8.20 -7.38 -27.00
CA ASN A 456 -6.99 -7.68 -27.76
C ASN A 456 -7.26 -8.47 -29.06
N PRO A 457 -7.79 -7.81 -30.10
CA PRO A 457 -8.11 -8.43 -31.38
C PRO A 457 -6.89 -9.05 -32.08
N THR A 458 -5.66 -8.66 -31.75
CA THR A 458 -4.45 -9.29 -32.29
C THR A 458 -4.39 -10.80 -32.00
N TYR A 459 -4.87 -11.22 -30.83
CA TYR A 459 -4.92 -12.65 -30.47
C TYR A 459 -6.32 -13.26 -30.60
N THR A 460 -7.37 -12.48 -30.39
CA THR A 460 -8.75 -13.02 -30.41
C THR A 460 -9.42 -12.92 -31.78
N GLY A 461 -8.94 -12.02 -32.65
CA GLY A 461 -9.65 -11.64 -33.88
C GLY A 461 -11.00 -10.95 -33.63
N ILE A 462 -11.29 -10.54 -32.40
CA ILE A 462 -12.53 -9.91 -31.98
C ILE A 462 -12.20 -8.62 -31.23
N GLU A 463 -12.74 -7.51 -31.72
CA GLU A 463 -12.73 -6.24 -31.00
C GLU A 463 -14.07 -6.08 -30.26
N ILE A 464 -14.03 -5.91 -28.94
CA ILE A 464 -15.24 -5.69 -28.13
C ILE A 464 -15.87 -4.36 -28.58
N SER A 465 -17.16 -4.33 -28.90
CA SER A 465 -17.78 -3.08 -29.34
C SER A 465 -17.87 -2.05 -28.21
N ILE A 466 -17.81 -0.75 -28.56
CA ILE A 466 -18.03 0.34 -27.58
C ILE A 466 -19.43 0.26 -26.94
N PRO A 467 -20.52 -0.05 -27.68
CA PRO A 467 -21.82 -0.33 -27.07
C PRO A 467 -21.76 -1.43 -26.00
N ALA A 468 -21.10 -2.55 -26.27
CA ALA A 468 -20.95 -3.64 -25.30
C ALA A 468 -20.14 -3.21 -24.07
N ILE A 469 -19.04 -2.48 -24.26
CA ILE A 469 -18.26 -1.90 -23.15
C ILE A 469 -19.12 -0.94 -22.32
N THR A 470 -19.93 -0.12 -22.97
CA THR A 470 -20.82 0.84 -22.29
C THR A 470 -21.83 0.11 -21.39
N VAL A 471 -22.43 -0.98 -21.87
CA VAL A 471 -23.33 -1.81 -21.05
C VAL A 471 -22.56 -2.47 -19.89
N LEU A 472 -21.43 -3.11 -20.18
CA LEU A 472 -20.64 -3.83 -19.17
C LEU A 472 -20.07 -2.91 -18.08
N SER A 473 -19.73 -1.68 -18.43
CA SER A 473 -19.23 -0.68 -17.47
C SER A 473 -20.24 -0.26 -16.39
N GLU A 474 -21.52 -0.65 -16.51
CA GLU A 474 -22.55 -0.42 -15.48
C GLU A 474 -22.54 -1.49 -14.38
N HIS A 475 -21.87 -2.61 -14.63
CA HIS A 475 -21.80 -3.69 -13.66
C HIS A 475 -20.87 -3.31 -12.50
N HIS A 476 -21.38 -3.37 -11.27
CA HIS A 476 -20.64 -2.97 -10.06
C HIS A 476 -19.29 -3.67 -9.88
N ASN A 477 -19.16 -4.92 -10.33
CA ASN A 477 -17.92 -5.71 -10.25
C ASN A 477 -17.05 -5.68 -11.52
N ILE A 478 -17.36 -4.83 -12.51
CA ILE A 478 -16.52 -4.61 -13.71
C ILE A 478 -15.86 -3.23 -13.59
N HIS A 479 -14.60 -3.21 -13.17
CA HIS A 479 -13.90 -1.99 -12.76
C HIS A 479 -13.12 -1.31 -13.89
N GLY A 480 -13.01 -1.94 -15.06
CA GLY A 480 -12.27 -1.34 -16.15
C GLY A 480 -11.98 -2.27 -17.31
N MET A 481 -11.06 -1.82 -18.17
CA MET A 481 -10.55 -2.62 -19.27
C MET A 481 -9.09 -2.30 -19.61
N LYS A 482 -8.41 -3.32 -20.14
CA LYS A 482 -7.17 -3.17 -20.89
C LYS A 482 -7.49 -3.02 -22.38
N GLU A 483 -7.08 -1.90 -22.97
CA GLU A 483 -7.24 -1.60 -24.39
C GLU A 483 -5.91 -1.77 -25.12
N SER A 484 -5.75 -2.84 -25.90
CA SER A 484 -4.53 -3.12 -26.66
C SER A 484 -4.56 -2.62 -28.10
N VAL A 485 -5.68 -2.07 -28.58
CA VAL A 485 -5.78 -1.49 -29.94
C VAL A 485 -5.20 -0.07 -29.93
N PRO A 486 -4.23 0.26 -30.81
CA PRO A 486 -3.66 1.60 -30.92
C PRO A 486 -4.58 2.58 -31.66
N ASN A 487 -5.86 2.64 -31.27
CA ASN A 487 -6.86 3.54 -31.84
C ASN A 487 -7.26 4.59 -30.79
N ILE A 488 -6.63 5.76 -30.88
CA ILE A 488 -6.80 6.86 -29.93
C ILE A 488 -8.24 7.42 -29.94
N ALA A 489 -8.89 7.47 -31.11
CA ALA A 489 -10.27 7.93 -31.22
C ALA A 489 -11.24 7.01 -30.46
N ARG A 490 -11.04 5.69 -30.58
CA ARG A 490 -11.80 4.68 -29.83
C ARG A 490 -11.55 4.77 -28.33
N ILE A 491 -10.30 4.97 -27.90
CA ILE A 491 -9.95 5.17 -26.49
C ILE A 491 -10.68 6.40 -25.94
N ALA A 492 -10.63 7.53 -26.67
CA ALA A 492 -11.33 8.75 -26.29
C ALA A 492 -12.84 8.53 -26.17
N GLU A 493 -13.47 7.87 -27.15
CA GLU A 493 -14.90 7.58 -27.12
C GLU A 493 -15.28 6.67 -25.96
N THR A 494 -14.49 5.64 -25.69
CA THR A 494 -14.73 4.70 -24.58
C THR A 494 -14.68 5.45 -23.24
N ILE A 495 -13.60 6.19 -22.99
CA ILE A 495 -13.44 6.99 -21.76
C ILE A 495 -14.61 7.98 -21.61
N HIS A 496 -15.00 8.66 -22.69
CA HIS A 496 -16.10 9.61 -22.66
C HIS A 496 -17.44 8.97 -22.28
N ARG A 497 -17.74 7.78 -22.84
CA ARG A 497 -18.99 7.05 -22.58
C ARG A 497 -19.03 6.40 -21.21
N THR A 498 -17.89 6.10 -20.60
CA THR A 498 -17.81 5.48 -19.26
C THR A 498 -17.48 6.47 -18.14
N LYS A 499 -17.31 7.76 -18.41
CA LYS A 499 -16.81 8.77 -17.45
C LYS A 499 -17.62 8.92 -16.15
N THR A 500 -18.92 8.62 -16.17
CA THR A 500 -19.80 8.73 -14.99
C THR A 500 -19.89 7.43 -14.20
N LYS A 501 -19.12 6.41 -14.59
CA LYS A 501 -19.16 5.05 -14.06
C LYS A 501 -17.85 4.76 -13.35
N SER A 502 -17.86 3.79 -12.43
CA SER A 502 -16.64 3.29 -11.76
C SER A 502 -15.84 2.37 -12.68
N PHE A 503 -15.47 2.85 -13.87
CA PHE A 503 -14.83 2.07 -14.94
C PHE A 503 -13.60 2.78 -15.50
N ASN A 504 -12.44 2.14 -15.38
CA ASN A 504 -11.14 2.70 -15.75
C ASN A 504 -10.56 2.05 -17.01
N VAL A 505 -10.05 2.85 -17.94
CA VAL A 505 -9.36 2.36 -19.14
C VAL A 505 -7.85 2.38 -18.92
N TYR A 506 -7.17 1.29 -19.26
CA TYR A 506 -5.71 1.14 -19.20
C TYR A 506 -5.14 0.88 -20.59
N SER A 507 -4.08 1.61 -20.95
CA SER A 507 -3.39 1.40 -22.22
C SER A 507 -2.68 0.05 -22.21
N GLY A 508 -2.86 -0.75 -23.26
CA GLY A 508 -2.34 -2.12 -23.34
C GLY A 508 -0.92 -2.24 -23.92
N SER A 509 -0.26 -1.13 -24.22
CA SER A 509 1.01 -1.06 -24.96
C SER A 509 1.76 0.23 -24.66
N ALA A 510 3.10 0.17 -24.64
CA ALA A 510 3.93 1.36 -24.39
C ALA A 510 3.86 2.35 -25.56
N SER A 511 3.59 1.91 -26.80
CA SER A 511 3.60 2.76 -28.00
C SER A 511 2.57 3.88 -28.02
N PHE A 512 1.56 3.83 -27.15
CA PHE A 512 0.49 4.84 -27.09
C PHE A 512 0.12 5.24 -25.65
N MET A 513 1.05 5.04 -24.70
CA MET A 513 0.82 5.32 -23.28
C MET A 513 0.51 6.80 -23.03
N LEU A 514 1.35 7.71 -23.54
CA LEU A 514 1.15 9.17 -23.42
C LEU A 514 -0.18 9.66 -24.01
N PRO A 515 -0.50 9.40 -25.30
CA PRO A 515 -1.75 9.89 -25.87
C PRO A 515 -3.00 9.27 -25.21
N ALA A 516 -2.93 8.03 -24.71
CA ALA A 516 -4.04 7.46 -23.95
C ALA A 516 -4.20 8.12 -22.57
N ALA A 517 -3.09 8.39 -21.86
CA ALA A 517 -3.12 9.05 -20.57
C ALA A 517 -3.68 10.48 -20.66
N LEU A 518 -3.32 11.24 -21.71
CA LEU A 518 -3.87 12.57 -21.98
C LEU A 518 -5.41 12.57 -22.15
N LEU A 519 -5.98 11.45 -22.60
CA LEU A 519 -7.43 11.28 -22.76
C LEU A 519 -8.13 10.76 -21.50
N GLY A 520 -7.38 10.47 -20.42
CA GLY A 520 -7.90 10.01 -19.14
C GLY A 520 -7.72 8.52 -18.84
N ALA A 521 -6.89 7.79 -19.60
CA ALA A 521 -6.49 6.44 -19.22
C ALA A 521 -5.76 6.47 -17.86
N LYS A 522 -6.07 5.53 -16.97
CA LYS A 522 -5.61 5.55 -15.57
C LYS A 522 -4.22 4.94 -15.33
N GLY A 523 -3.67 4.29 -16.35
CA GLY A 523 -2.39 3.63 -16.27
C GLY A 523 -2.10 2.82 -17.52
N SER A 524 -1.10 1.96 -17.44
CA SER A 524 -0.67 1.11 -18.55
C SER A 524 -0.42 -0.33 -18.11
N ILE A 525 -0.87 -1.27 -18.93
CA ILE A 525 -0.63 -2.70 -18.78
C ILE A 525 0.12 -3.19 -20.01
N GLN A 526 1.44 -3.21 -19.97
CA GLN A 526 2.25 -3.26 -21.19
C GLN A 526 3.53 -4.07 -21.04
N ALA A 527 3.88 -4.82 -22.10
CA ALA A 527 4.93 -5.85 -22.09
C ALA A 527 6.35 -5.30 -21.96
N LEU A 528 6.61 -4.12 -22.51
CA LEU A 528 7.93 -3.50 -22.50
C LEU A 528 8.44 -3.26 -21.07
N GLY A 529 7.54 -3.06 -20.09
CA GLY A 529 7.90 -2.92 -18.69
C GLY A 529 8.63 -4.13 -18.10
N ALA A 530 8.50 -5.33 -18.68
CA ALA A 530 9.26 -6.50 -18.22
C ALA A 530 10.78 -6.38 -18.47
N VAL A 531 11.18 -5.52 -19.42
CA VAL A 531 12.59 -5.31 -19.82
C VAL A 531 13.09 -3.87 -19.62
N LEU A 532 12.24 -2.87 -19.88
CA LEU A 532 12.53 -1.42 -19.70
C LEU A 532 11.61 -0.81 -18.64
N GLY A 533 11.54 -1.46 -17.49
CA GLY A 533 10.62 -1.06 -16.42
C GLY A 533 10.86 0.35 -15.90
N ARG A 534 12.13 0.76 -15.74
CA ARG A 534 12.49 2.09 -15.20
C ARG A 534 12.12 3.20 -16.17
N GLU A 535 12.38 3.02 -17.46
CA GLU A 535 12.09 3.98 -18.52
C GLU A 535 10.58 4.15 -18.70
N VAL A 536 9.82 3.06 -18.59
CA VAL A 536 8.35 3.13 -18.64
C VAL A 536 7.78 3.81 -17.40
N CYS A 537 8.31 3.53 -16.21
CA CYS A 537 7.93 4.25 -14.99
C CYS A 537 8.30 5.74 -15.08
N GLN A 538 9.46 6.08 -15.65
CA GLN A 538 9.85 7.47 -15.93
C GLN A 538 8.84 8.14 -16.87
N LEU A 539 8.39 7.47 -17.93
CA LEU A 539 7.33 8.01 -18.78
C LEU A 539 6.04 8.28 -17.99
N ASN A 540 5.66 7.37 -17.09
CA ASN A 540 4.50 7.58 -16.19
C ASN A 540 4.69 8.81 -15.30
N GLU A 541 5.87 8.97 -14.69
CA GLU A 541 6.20 10.10 -13.81
C GLU A 541 6.18 11.44 -14.56
N LEU A 542 6.72 11.47 -15.78
CA LEU A 542 6.68 12.66 -16.65
C LEU A 542 5.24 13.05 -17.01
N ILE A 543 4.38 12.05 -17.28
CA ILE A 543 2.94 12.26 -17.54
C ILE A 543 2.24 12.82 -16.29
N GLU A 544 2.44 12.20 -15.12
CA GLU A 544 1.84 12.65 -13.85
C GLU A 544 2.30 14.07 -13.48
N SER A 545 3.56 14.40 -13.78
CA SER A 545 4.16 15.71 -13.55
C SER A 545 3.87 16.73 -14.66
N GLN A 546 3.08 16.36 -15.68
CA GLN A 546 2.70 17.22 -16.81
C GLN A 546 3.89 17.77 -17.61
N LYS A 547 5.00 17.02 -17.67
CA LYS A 547 6.20 17.35 -18.44
C LYS A 547 6.06 16.85 -19.88
N TRP A 548 5.19 17.50 -20.65
CA TRP A 548 4.70 16.98 -21.92
C TRP A 548 5.78 16.80 -23.00
N GLU A 549 6.74 17.71 -23.09
CA GLU A 549 7.82 17.63 -24.08
C GLU A 549 8.75 16.46 -23.77
N GLU A 550 9.25 16.37 -22.53
CA GLU A 550 10.08 15.25 -22.04
C GLU A 550 9.34 13.90 -22.20
N ALA A 551 8.04 13.87 -21.85
CA ALA A 551 7.22 12.67 -22.00
C ALA A 551 7.04 12.27 -23.48
N ALA A 552 6.84 13.23 -24.38
CA ALA A 552 6.70 12.97 -25.80
C ALA A 552 8.01 12.46 -26.41
N ASP A 553 9.14 13.01 -25.98
CA ASP A 553 10.46 12.57 -26.38
C ASP A 553 10.73 11.11 -25.97
N LEU A 554 10.54 10.78 -24.69
CA LEU A 554 10.69 9.41 -24.21
C LEU A 554 9.67 8.45 -24.86
N GLN A 555 8.42 8.88 -25.03
CA GLN A 555 7.39 8.10 -25.73
C GLN A 555 7.83 7.69 -27.13
N LYS A 556 8.43 8.60 -27.93
CA LYS A 556 8.90 8.30 -29.29
C LYS A 556 9.96 7.21 -29.29
N VAL A 557 10.94 7.30 -28.40
CA VAL A 557 12.05 6.34 -28.30
C VAL A 557 11.56 4.97 -27.83
N LEU A 558 10.53 4.90 -27.00
CA LEU A 558 9.96 3.63 -26.54
C LEU A 558 9.09 2.90 -27.59
N VAL A 559 8.71 3.55 -28.71
CA VAL A 559 7.83 2.92 -29.71
C VAL A 559 8.50 1.73 -30.39
N ALA A 560 9.72 1.91 -30.90
CA ALA A 560 10.48 0.88 -31.61
C ALA A 560 10.72 -0.40 -30.76
N PRO A 561 11.31 -0.30 -29.54
CA PRO A 561 11.52 -1.47 -28.70
C PRO A 561 10.20 -2.13 -28.27
N ASN A 562 9.15 -1.34 -28.01
CA ASN A 562 7.82 -1.91 -27.71
C ASN A 562 7.27 -2.73 -28.88
N MET A 563 7.34 -2.21 -30.11
CA MET A 563 6.87 -2.93 -31.29
C MET A 563 7.67 -4.22 -31.54
N ALA A 564 8.97 -4.19 -31.25
CA ALA A 564 9.85 -5.35 -31.39
C ALA A 564 9.38 -6.50 -30.49
N VAL A 565 9.18 -6.25 -29.19
CA VAL A 565 8.80 -7.28 -28.21
C VAL A 565 7.30 -7.59 -28.17
N THR A 566 6.49 -6.98 -29.04
CA THR A 566 5.05 -7.24 -29.14
C THR A 566 4.64 -7.69 -30.54
N GLN A 567 4.35 -6.78 -31.45
CA GLN A 567 3.74 -7.09 -32.74
C GLN A 567 4.70 -7.79 -33.72
N ARG A 568 6.01 -7.52 -33.64
CA ARG A 568 6.98 -8.04 -34.61
C ARG A 568 7.52 -9.41 -34.21
N PHE A 569 8.04 -9.55 -32.99
CA PHE A 569 8.69 -10.78 -32.53
C PHE A 569 7.99 -11.43 -31.32
N GLY A 570 6.97 -10.79 -30.76
CA GLY A 570 6.14 -11.33 -29.68
C GLY A 570 6.92 -11.76 -28.44
N VAL A 571 6.37 -12.74 -27.73
CA VAL A 571 6.98 -13.32 -26.52
C VAL A 571 8.40 -13.86 -26.76
N PRO A 572 8.73 -14.53 -27.89
CA PRO A 572 10.11 -14.92 -28.18
C PRO A 572 11.08 -13.72 -28.21
N GLY A 573 10.68 -12.60 -28.80
CA GLY A 573 11.47 -11.37 -28.79
C GLY A 573 11.57 -10.73 -27.40
N LEU A 574 10.49 -10.75 -26.64
CA LEU A 574 10.49 -10.27 -25.26
C LEU A 574 11.47 -11.07 -24.38
N LYS A 575 11.39 -12.40 -24.40
CA LYS A 575 12.27 -13.28 -23.63
C LYS A 575 13.73 -13.17 -24.06
N HIS A 576 13.98 -13.05 -25.37
CA HIS A 576 15.34 -12.78 -25.87
C HIS A 576 15.90 -11.47 -25.30
N MET A 577 15.11 -10.38 -25.32
CA MET A 577 15.55 -9.11 -24.74
C MET A 577 15.67 -9.14 -23.21
N MET A 578 14.90 -9.98 -22.52
CA MET A 578 15.11 -10.24 -21.10
C MET A 578 16.52 -10.79 -20.86
N ASP A 579 16.94 -11.80 -21.62
CA ASP A 579 18.29 -12.39 -21.48
C ASP A 579 19.39 -11.35 -21.79
N VAL A 580 19.22 -10.57 -22.87
CA VAL A 580 20.16 -9.50 -23.25
C VAL A 580 20.28 -8.44 -22.15
N LEU A 581 19.17 -8.09 -21.49
CA LEU A 581 19.11 -7.09 -20.43
C LEU A 581 19.25 -7.70 -19.02
N HIS A 582 19.85 -8.88 -18.94
CA HIS A 582 20.21 -9.59 -17.71
C HIS A 582 19.03 -9.97 -16.81
N TYR A 583 17.83 -10.09 -17.34
CA TYR A 583 16.74 -10.86 -16.75
C TYR A 583 16.86 -12.33 -17.20
N ALA A 584 16.05 -13.20 -16.62
CA ALA A 584 15.94 -14.60 -17.04
C ALA A 584 14.69 -14.77 -17.92
N GLY A 585 14.84 -14.67 -19.24
CA GLY A 585 13.77 -14.88 -20.20
C GLY A 585 13.58 -16.36 -20.53
N GLY A 586 14.66 -17.03 -20.92
CA GLY A 586 14.66 -18.45 -21.28
C GLY A 586 13.89 -18.75 -22.57
N PRO A 587 13.73 -20.05 -22.93
CA PRO A 587 12.93 -20.44 -24.09
C PRO A 587 11.43 -20.13 -23.88
N PRO A 588 10.69 -19.79 -24.96
CA PRO A 588 9.23 -19.86 -24.95
C PRO A 588 8.77 -21.33 -25.01
N ARG A 589 7.57 -21.62 -24.51
CA ARG A 589 7.02 -22.98 -24.56
C ARG A 589 6.48 -23.28 -25.97
N PRO A 590 6.74 -24.48 -26.54
CA PRO A 590 6.13 -24.87 -27.81
C PRO A 590 4.60 -24.73 -27.78
N PRO A 591 3.95 -24.28 -28.87
CA PRO A 591 4.46 -24.19 -30.24
C PRO A 591 5.21 -22.89 -30.58
N LEU A 592 5.40 -21.96 -29.63
CA LEU A 592 6.28 -20.82 -29.86
C LEU A 592 7.71 -21.31 -30.02
N ARG A 593 8.44 -20.73 -30.97
CA ARG A 593 9.85 -21.07 -31.23
C ARG A 593 10.77 -20.00 -30.69
N THR A 594 12.00 -20.38 -30.38
CA THR A 594 13.08 -19.41 -30.17
C THR A 594 13.37 -18.63 -31.45
N LEU A 595 13.91 -17.43 -31.29
CA LEU A 595 14.34 -16.60 -32.42
C LEU A 595 15.59 -17.18 -33.08
N THR A 596 15.61 -17.10 -34.41
CA THR A 596 16.83 -17.33 -35.20
C THR A 596 17.87 -16.24 -34.93
N ILE A 597 19.14 -16.50 -35.23
CA ILE A 597 20.23 -15.52 -35.04
C ILE A 597 19.89 -14.18 -35.72
N HIS A 598 19.40 -14.23 -36.96
CA HIS A 598 19.05 -13.03 -37.71
C HIS A 598 17.84 -12.27 -37.12
N GLU A 599 16.90 -12.96 -36.49
CA GLU A 599 15.80 -12.30 -35.78
C GLU A 599 16.27 -11.66 -34.48
N ARG A 600 17.19 -12.30 -33.74
CA ARG A 600 17.79 -11.74 -32.51
C ARG A 600 18.49 -10.42 -32.80
N GLU A 601 19.35 -10.38 -33.82
CA GLU A 601 20.01 -9.15 -34.30
C GLU A 601 19.01 -8.03 -34.62
N LYS A 602 17.87 -8.37 -35.23
CA LYS A 602 16.82 -7.40 -35.54
C LYS A 602 16.13 -6.88 -34.28
N VAL A 603 15.86 -7.74 -33.29
CA VAL A 603 15.22 -7.30 -32.04
C VAL A 603 16.16 -6.37 -31.27
N GLU A 604 17.42 -6.76 -31.11
CA GLU A 604 18.43 -5.97 -30.38
C GLU A 604 18.65 -4.60 -31.00
N LYS A 605 18.65 -4.51 -32.35
CA LYS A 605 18.79 -3.24 -33.05
C LYS A 605 17.70 -2.22 -32.70
N GLU A 606 16.47 -2.67 -32.43
CA GLU A 606 15.36 -1.77 -32.07
C GLU A 606 15.51 -1.19 -30.65
N PHE A 607 16.46 -1.68 -29.86
CA PHE A 607 16.79 -1.19 -28.52
C PHE A 607 18.03 -0.27 -28.49
N GLU A 608 18.75 -0.10 -29.61
CA GLU A 608 19.97 0.72 -29.66
C GLU A 608 19.71 2.19 -29.30
N GLU A 609 18.60 2.77 -29.76
CA GLU A 609 18.27 4.18 -29.49
C GLU A 609 18.03 4.43 -28.00
N ILE A 610 17.25 3.55 -27.34
CA ILE A 610 16.97 3.68 -25.90
C ILE A 610 18.20 3.36 -25.04
N ALA A 611 19.08 2.44 -25.48
CA ALA A 611 20.34 2.18 -24.78
C ALA A 611 21.24 3.42 -24.73
N ASN A 612 21.18 4.27 -25.78
CA ASN A 612 21.91 5.53 -25.86
C ASN A 612 21.19 6.71 -25.19
N TRP A 613 19.92 6.54 -24.81
CA TRP A 613 19.10 7.56 -24.16
C TRP A 613 19.58 7.90 -22.74
N ASN A 614 20.28 6.97 -22.07
CA ASN A 614 20.85 7.13 -20.72
C ASN A 614 22.05 8.11 -20.66
N ARG A 615 22.05 9.18 -21.46
CA ARG A 615 23.10 10.21 -21.53
C ARG A 615 22.59 11.65 -21.39
N PHE A 616 21.57 11.96 -20.59
CA PHE A 616 21.32 13.34 -20.15
C PHE A 616 20.72 13.42 -18.75
#